data_AF-A0A3R9R942-F1
#
_entry.id   AF-A0A3R9R942-F1
#
_cell.length_a   1.000
_cell.length_b   1.000
_cell.length_c   1.000
_cell.angle_alpha   90.00
_cell.angle_beta   90.00
_cell.angle_gamma   90.00
#
_symmetry.space_group_name_H-M   'P 1'
#
loop_
_entity.id
_entity.type
_entity.pdbx_description
1 polymer ?
#
loop_
_entity_poly.entity_id
_entity_poly.type
_entity_poly.pdbx_seq_one_letter_code
_entity_poly.pdbx_strand_id
1 'polypeptide(L)'
;MHAYTVEPLYVPCDQEMIAADFYIPKTNNKSAVIIMAHGFAGLRQFKLIQYAQRFAQAGYAVILFDYRYWGGSTGKPREMISINYQLSTINYQLSTINYQLSTINYQLSTINYQLSTINYQLSTRRLEDHDPICFYV
;
A
#
# COMPACT_ATOMS: atom_id res chain seq x y z
N MET A 1 -9.24 20.58 -1.07
CA MET A 1 -8.11 19.72 -0.64
C MET A 1 -8.68 18.55 0.12
N HIS A 2 -8.15 17.35 -0.11
CA HIS A 2 -8.55 16.16 0.64
C HIS A 2 -8.06 16.29 2.09
N ALA A 3 -8.89 15.84 3.04
CA ALA A 3 -8.41 15.56 4.39
C ALA A 3 -7.49 14.33 4.35
N TYR A 4 -6.55 14.23 5.27
CA TYR A 4 -5.64 13.09 5.39
C TYR A 4 -5.33 12.77 6.85
N THR A 5 -4.89 11.54 7.11
CA THR A 5 -4.28 11.13 8.39
C THR A 5 -2.80 10.87 8.21
N VAL A 6 -2.03 10.90 9.30
CA VAL A 6 -0.62 10.55 9.31
C VAL A 6 -0.39 9.49 10.36
N GLU A 7 0.17 8.36 9.96
CA GLU A 7 0.44 7.21 10.83
C GLU A 7 1.92 6.85 10.76
N PRO A 8 2.57 6.49 11.88
CA PRO A 8 3.93 5.99 11.83
C PRO A 8 3.96 4.63 11.12
N LEU A 9 4.95 4.42 10.25
CA LEU A 9 5.17 3.19 9.52
C LEU A 9 6.60 2.71 9.74
N TYR A 10 6.76 1.44 10.12
CA TYR A 10 8.05 0.80 10.29
C TYR A 10 8.18 -0.35 9.30
N VAL A 11 9.16 -0.25 8.40
CA VAL A 11 9.38 -1.24 7.34
C VAL A 11 10.68 -1.98 7.62
N PRO A 12 10.66 -3.31 7.84
CA PRO A 12 11.89 -4.08 7.94
C PRO A 12 12.63 -4.04 6.60
N CYS A 13 13.95 -3.90 6.62
CA CYS A 13 14.81 -3.84 5.45
C CYS A 13 16.16 -4.47 5.81
N ASP A 14 16.41 -5.69 5.33
CA ASP A 14 17.48 -6.57 5.78
C ASP A 14 17.44 -6.78 7.32
N GLN A 15 18.50 -6.39 8.01
CA GLN A 15 18.64 -6.46 9.47
C GLN A 15 18.18 -5.18 10.17
N GLU A 16 17.68 -4.20 9.42
CA GLU A 16 17.35 -2.88 9.91
C GLU A 16 15.86 -2.58 9.77
N MET A 17 15.38 -1.59 10.52
CA MET A 17 14.02 -1.09 10.49
C MET A 17 14.03 0.35 10.01
N ILE A 18 13.29 0.60 8.93
CA ILE A 18 13.14 1.91 8.32
C ILE A 18 11.93 2.61 8.93
N ALA A 19 12.17 3.76 9.56
CA ALA A 19 11.10 4.59 10.09
C ALA A 19 10.57 5.53 9.01
N ALA A 20 9.25 5.57 8.89
CA ALA A 20 8.53 6.39 7.94
C ALA A 20 7.26 6.97 8.57
N ASP A 21 6.76 8.02 7.94
CA ASP A 21 5.43 8.56 8.19
C ASP A 21 4.56 8.28 6.96
N PHE A 22 3.40 7.68 7.17
CA PHE A 22 2.46 7.34 6.12
C PHE A 22 1.28 8.32 6.12
N TYR A 23 1.22 9.16 5.08
CA TYR A 23 0.16 10.12 4.86
C TYR A 23 -0.92 9.46 4.00
N ILE A 24 -2.12 9.35 4.57
CA ILE A 24 -3.23 8.61 3.97
C ILE A 24 -4.35 9.60 3.63
N PRO A 25 -4.53 9.95 2.35
CA PRO A 25 -5.59 10.85 1.95
C PRO A 25 -6.95 10.16 2.01
N LYS A 26 -7.95 10.86 2.54
CA LYS A 26 -9.34 10.40 2.52
C LYS A 26 -9.92 10.66 1.13
N THR A 27 -9.90 9.63 0.30
CA THR A 27 -10.42 9.66 -1.07
C THR A 27 -11.39 8.50 -1.30
N ASN A 28 -12.32 8.65 -2.24
CA ASN A 28 -13.29 7.60 -2.58
C ASN A 28 -12.71 6.49 -3.48
N ASN A 29 -11.51 6.73 -4.03
CA ASN A 29 -10.85 5.86 -4.99
C ASN A 29 -9.47 5.44 -4.48
N LYS A 30 -8.89 4.39 -5.07
CA LYS A 30 -7.52 3.97 -4.73
C LYS A 30 -6.52 5.08 -5.07
N SER A 31 -5.75 5.54 -4.09
CA SER A 31 -4.75 6.59 -4.28
C SER A 31 -3.46 6.03 -4.87
N ALA A 32 -2.84 6.78 -5.77
CA ALA A 32 -1.45 6.53 -6.15
C ALA A 32 -0.53 6.85 -4.96
N VAL A 33 0.56 6.08 -4.82
CA VAL A 33 1.51 6.19 -3.71
C VAL A 33 2.78 6.88 -4.18
N ILE A 34 3.21 7.92 -3.47
CA ILE A 34 4.48 8.61 -3.65
C ILE A 34 5.41 8.18 -2.51
N ILE A 35 6.60 7.70 -2.87
CA ILE A 35 7.66 7.39 -1.91
C ILE A 35 8.63 8.57 -1.87
N MET A 36 8.90 9.09 -0.68
CA MET A 36 9.74 10.26 -0.45
C MET A 36 10.81 9.96 0.58
N ALA A 37 12.02 10.47 0.33
CA ALA A 37 13.14 10.43 1.28
C ALA A 37 13.90 11.75 1.24
N HIS A 38 14.64 12.04 2.30
CA HIS A 38 15.51 13.20 2.38
C HIS A 38 16.70 13.09 1.43
N GLY A 39 17.26 14.24 1.04
CA GLY A 39 18.50 14.29 0.29
C GLY A 39 19.73 14.01 1.15
N PHE A 40 20.90 14.29 0.59
CA PHE A 40 22.19 14.15 1.24
C PHE A 40 22.26 14.88 2.59
N ALA A 41 22.72 14.18 3.63
CA ALA A 41 22.85 14.68 5.00
C ALA A 41 21.56 15.33 5.59
N GLY A 42 20.40 15.00 5.04
CA GLY A 42 19.11 15.47 5.51
C GLY A 42 18.46 14.50 6.50
N LEU A 43 17.30 14.92 7.02
CA LEU A 43 16.34 14.07 7.70
C LEU A 43 14.97 14.34 7.09
N ARG A 44 14.02 13.41 7.21
CA ARG A 44 12.67 13.59 6.65
C ARG A 44 11.93 14.80 7.22
N GLN A 45 12.30 15.22 8.42
CA GLN A 45 11.79 16.44 9.07
C GLN A 45 12.29 17.74 8.41
N PHE A 46 13.32 17.71 7.57
CA PHE A 46 13.88 18.90 6.93
C PHE A 46 13.09 19.27 5.68
N LYS A 47 12.04 20.08 5.87
CA LYS A 47 11.10 20.62 4.86
C LYS A 47 10.23 19.60 4.11
N LEU A 48 10.59 18.33 4.02
CA LEU A 48 9.83 17.34 3.25
C LEU A 48 8.41 17.10 3.75
N ILE A 49 8.16 17.28 5.05
CA ILE A 49 6.82 17.21 5.63
C ILE A 49 5.84 18.13 4.87
N GLN A 50 6.25 19.35 4.52
CA GLN A 50 5.38 20.31 3.83
C GLN A 50 5.00 19.83 2.43
N TYR A 51 5.92 19.15 1.74
CA TYR A 51 5.65 18.55 0.44
C TYR A 51 4.73 17.33 0.56
N ALA A 52 4.99 16.45 1.54
CA ALA A 52 4.13 15.30 1.81
C ALA A 52 2.69 15.71 2.13
N GLN A 53 2.51 16.76 2.94
CA GLN A 53 1.20 17.33 3.23
C GLN A 53 0.49 17.85 1.97
N ARG A 54 1.21 18.56 1.09
CA ARG A 54 0.63 19.06 -0.18
C ARG A 54 0.19 17.94 -1.10
N PHE A 55 1.00 16.87 -1.22
CA PHE A 55 0.63 15.71 -2.02
C PHE A 55 -0.56 14.94 -1.42
N ALA A 56 -0.60 14.77 -0.10
CA ALA A 56 -1.74 14.17 0.60
C ALA A 56 -3.03 14.97 0.39
N GLN A 57 -2.95 16.29 0.50
CA GLN A 57 -4.07 17.20 0.22
C GLN A 57 -4.54 17.16 -1.25
N ALA A 58 -3.64 16.82 -2.18
CA ALA A 58 -3.95 16.59 -3.59
C ALA A 58 -4.56 15.20 -3.86
N GLY A 59 -4.58 14.30 -2.86
CA GLY A 59 -5.17 12.96 -2.98
C GLY A 59 -4.18 11.82 -3.22
N TYR A 60 -2.88 12.07 -3.07
CA TYR A 60 -1.84 11.03 -3.15
C TYR A 60 -1.52 10.47 -1.78
N ALA A 61 -1.36 9.16 -1.66
CA ALA A 61 -0.78 8.57 -0.47
C ALA A 61 0.73 8.82 -0.48
N VAL A 62 1.33 9.15 0.66
CA VAL A 62 2.77 9.48 0.73
C VAL A 62 3.44 8.67 1.82
N ILE A 63 4.51 7.96 1.49
CA ILE A 63 5.41 7.34 2.45
C ILE A 63 6.68 8.18 2.51
N LEU A 64 6.88 8.90 3.60
CA LEU A 64 8.05 9.75 3.82
C LEU A 64 8.97 9.11 4.85
N PHE A 65 10.19 8.73 4.48
CA PHE A 65 11.06 7.93 5.34
C PHE A 65 12.48 8.50 5.52
N ASP A 66 13.15 8.08 6.60
CA ASP A 66 14.59 8.30 6.80
C ASP A 66 15.39 7.11 6.25
N TYR A 67 16.49 7.37 5.56
CA TYR A 67 17.36 6.29 5.10
C TYR A 67 17.87 5.43 6.26
N ARG A 68 18.27 4.19 5.95
CA ARG A 68 19.00 3.31 6.88
C ARG A 68 20.15 4.09 7.52
N TYR A 69 20.33 3.97 8.83
CA TYR A 69 21.32 4.70 9.65
C TYR A 69 20.99 6.16 10.00
N TRP A 70 19.89 6.73 9.48
CA TRP A 70 19.51 8.13 9.68
C TRP A 70 18.21 8.26 10.47
N GLY A 71 18.08 9.38 11.21
CA GLY A 71 16.83 9.77 11.86
C GLY A 71 16.19 8.68 12.71
N GLY A 72 14.91 8.41 12.46
CA GLY A 72 14.17 7.37 13.18
C GLY A 72 14.50 5.93 12.77
N SER A 73 15.25 5.73 11.67
CA SER A 73 15.62 4.40 11.17
C SER A 73 16.78 3.80 11.98
N THR A 74 16.84 2.47 12.05
CA THR A 74 17.88 1.77 12.82
C THR A 74 19.19 1.62 12.05
N GLY A 75 20.21 1.11 12.76
CA GLY A 75 21.46 0.63 12.22
C GLY A 75 22.69 1.43 12.66
N LYS A 76 23.87 0.87 12.39
CA LYS A 76 25.17 1.44 12.73
C LYS A 76 26.22 1.23 11.63
N PRO A 77 27.26 2.09 11.56
CA PRO A 77 27.38 3.38 12.25
C PRO A 77 26.28 4.36 11.81
N ARG A 78 25.96 5.31 12.70
CA ARG A 78 24.93 6.31 12.44
C ARG A 78 25.38 7.32 11.40
N GLU A 79 24.41 7.90 10.69
CA GLU A 79 24.64 8.91 9.66
C GLU A 79 25.61 8.46 8.56
N MET A 80 25.68 7.15 8.27
CA MET A 80 26.48 6.64 7.16
C MET A 80 25.83 7.00 5.82
N ILE A 81 26.64 7.51 4.90
CA ILE A 81 26.22 7.77 3.52
C ILE A 81 26.74 6.65 2.62
N SER A 82 25.81 5.89 2.03
CA SER A 82 26.10 4.87 1.03
C SER A 82 24.98 4.83 0.01
N ILE A 83 25.29 5.21 -1.24
CA ILE A 83 24.32 5.23 -2.35
C ILE A 83 23.72 3.84 -2.58
N ASN A 84 24.55 2.79 -2.48
CA ASN A 84 24.11 1.41 -2.67
C ASN A 84 23.06 0.99 -1.62
N TYR A 85 23.25 1.37 -0.36
CA TYR A 85 22.29 1.07 0.69
C TYR A 85 21.00 1.91 0.58
N GLN A 86 21.11 3.16 0.12
CA GLN A 86 19.94 3.99 -0.16
C GLN A 86 19.09 3.40 -1.30
N LEU A 87 19.73 2.96 -2.39
CA LEU A 87 19.07 2.28 -3.50
C LEU A 87 18.42 0.96 -3.06
N SER A 88 19.13 0.15 -2.27
CA SER A 88 18.59 -1.08 -1.70
C SER A 88 17.34 -0.82 -0.85
N THR A 89 17.34 0.24 -0.04
CA THR A 89 16.18 0.63 0.78
C THR A 89 14.96 0.97 -0.09
N ILE A 90 15.14 1.73 -1.17
CA ILE A 90 14.07 2.08 -2.11
C ILE A 90 13.51 0.80 -2.78
N ASN A 91 14.40 -0.09 -3.23
CA ASN A 91 13.99 -1.35 -3.86
C ASN A 91 13.19 -2.24 -2.90
N TYR A 92 13.56 -2.26 -1.62
CA TYR A 92 12.84 -3.04 -0.61
C TYR A 92 11.42 -2.49 -0.41
N GLN A 93 11.25 -1.18 -0.31
CA GLN A 93 9.92 -0.55 -0.19
C GLN A 93 9.03 -0.85 -1.40
N LEU A 94 9.58 -0.78 -2.61
CA LEU A 94 8.86 -1.17 -3.83
C LEU A 94 8.43 -2.64 -3.82
N SER A 95 9.32 -3.53 -3.36
CA SER A 95 9.01 -4.96 -3.18
C SER A 95 7.86 -5.17 -2.20
N THR A 96 7.88 -4.48 -1.04
CA THR A 96 6.79 -4.55 -0.05
C THR A 96 5.45 -4.12 -0.63
N ILE A 97 5.42 -3.02 -1.39
CA ILE A 97 4.19 -2.54 -2.05
C ILE A 97 3.68 -3.55 -3.08
N ASN A 98 4.58 -4.12 -3.90
CA ASN A 98 4.21 -5.13 -4.88
C ASN A 98 3.66 -6.40 -4.23
N TYR A 99 4.26 -6.82 -3.12
CA TYR A 99 3.76 -7.96 -2.35
C TYR A 99 2.35 -7.69 -1.81
N GLN A 100 2.11 -6.53 -1.20
CA GLN A 100 0.77 -6.14 -0.73
C GLN A 100 -0.25 -6.10 -1.87
N LEU A 101 0.12 -5.57 -3.04
CA LEU A 101 -0.74 -5.58 -4.23
C LEU A 101 -1.08 -7.02 -4.68
N SER A 102 -0.11 -7.93 -4.65
CA SER A 102 -0.33 -9.33 -4.99
C SER A 102 -1.32 -10.00 -4.04
N THR A 103 -1.22 -9.71 -2.74
CA THR A 103 -2.13 -10.24 -1.71
C THR A 103 -3.55 -9.73 -1.94
N ILE A 104 -3.72 -8.43 -2.23
CA ILE A 104 -5.03 -7.84 -2.54
C ILE A 104 -5.64 -8.48 -3.79
N ASN A 105 -4.84 -8.68 -4.85
CA ASN A 105 -5.33 -9.31 -6.08
C ASN A 105 -5.78 -10.76 -5.84
N TYR A 106 -5.05 -11.51 -5.02
CA TYR A 106 -5.44 -12.87 -4.64
C TYR A 106 -6.77 -12.90 -3.86
N GLN A 107 -6.94 -11.98 -2.90
CA GLN A 107 -8.19 -11.84 -2.17
C GLN A 107 -9.36 -11.50 -3.12
N LEU A 108 -9.15 -10.60 -4.07
CA LEU A 108 -10.16 -10.22 -5.06
C LEU A 108 -10.56 -11.41 -5.95
N SER A 109 -9.58 -12.24 -6.35
CA SER A 109 -9.84 -13.49 -7.09
C SER A 109 -10.72 -14.46 -6.30
N THR A 110 -10.44 -14.61 -5.00
CA THR A 110 -11.23 -15.48 -4.12
C THR A 110 -12.67 -14.98 -3.99
N ILE A 111 -12.87 -13.67 -3.83
CA ILE A 111 -14.21 -13.05 -3.77
C ILE A 111 -14.97 -13.30 -5.09
N ASN A 112 -14.32 -13.11 -6.23
CA ASN A 112 -14.94 -13.33 -7.53
C ASN A 112 -15.39 -14.79 -7.72
N TYR A 113 -14.57 -15.75 -7.27
CA TYR A 113 -14.93 -17.17 -7.30
C TYR A 113 -16.13 -17.50 -6.38
N GLN A 114 -16.19 -16.88 -5.21
CA GLN A 114 -17.33 -17.03 -4.31
C GLN A 114 -18.61 -16.46 -4.95
N LEU A 115 -18.53 -15.29 -5.58
CA LEU A 115 -19.66 -14.70 -6.30
C LEU A 115 -20.12 -15.56 -7.48
N SER A 116 -19.21 -16.14 -8.27
CA SER A 116 -19.60 -17.06 -9.35
C SER A 116 -20.33 -18.29 -8.82
N THR A 117 -19.87 -18.81 -7.68
CA THR A 117 -20.52 -19.95 -7.02
C THR A 117 -21.93 -19.57 -6.56
N ILE A 118 -22.10 -18.41 -5.92
CA ILE A 118 -23.42 -17.91 -5.49
C ILE A 118 -24.36 -17.71 -6.69
N ASN A 119 -23.88 -17.08 -7.77
CA ASN A 119 -24.67 -16.86 -8.98
C ASN A 119 -25.12 -18.19 -9.61
N TYR A 120 -24.24 -19.19 -9.63
CA TYR A 120 -24.60 -20.53 -10.10
C TYR A 120 -25.72 -21.14 -9.24
N GLN A 121 -25.59 -21.10 -7.92
CA GLN A 121 -26.61 -21.61 -6.98
C GLN A 121 -27.97 -20.87 -7.10
N LEU A 122 -27.94 -19.55 -7.35
CA LEU A 122 -29.15 -18.76 -7.57
C LEU A 122 -29.80 -19.11 -8.92
N SER A 123 -28.99 -19.33 -9.97
CA SER A 123 -29.49 -19.77 -11.27
C SER A 123 -30.15 -21.14 -11.19
N THR A 124 -29.57 -22.09 -10.45
CA THR A 124 -30.16 -23.42 -10.29
C THR A 124 -31.47 -23.37 -9.48
N ARG A 125 -31.54 -22.60 -8.38
CA ARG A 125 -32.80 -22.41 -7.65
C ARG A 125 -33.89 -21.77 -8.50
N ARG A 126 -33.55 -20.76 -9.31
CA ARG A 126 -34.52 -20.10 -10.18
C ARG A 126 -35.09 -21.02 -11.26
N LEU A 127 -34.30 -22.00 -11.71
CA LEU A 127 -34.78 -23.04 -12.63
C LEU A 127 -35.66 -24.08 -11.93
N GLU A 128 -35.44 -24.34 -10.64
CA GLU A 128 -36.29 -25.22 -9.83
C GLU A 128 -37.64 -24.57 -9.45
N ASP A 129 -37.66 -23.26 -9.19
CA ASP A 129 -38.88 -22.50 -8.85
C ASP A 129 -39.78 -22.18 -10.08
N HIS A 130 -39.24 -22.27 -11.31
CA HIS A 130 -40.02 -22.20 -12.54
C HIS A 130 -40.50 -23.61 -12.94
N ASP A 131 -41.66 -24.00 -12.41
CA ASP A 131 -42.48 -25.21 -12.68
C ASP A 131 -42.00 -26.21 -13.77
N PRO A 132 -41.86 -27.51 -13.47
CA PRO A 132 -41.70 -28.57 -14.47
C PRO A 132 -43.07 -28.93 -15.07
N ILE A 133 -43.68 -28.04 -15.84
CA ILE A 133 -44.86 -28.38 -16.64
C ILE A 133 -44.48 -28.31 -18.10
N CYS A 134 -44.16 -29.47 -18.69
CA CYS A 134 -44.56 -29.85 -20.06
C CYS A 134 -44.17 -31.30 -20.42
N PHE A 135 -45.21 -32.15 -20.45
CA PHE A 135 -45.47 -33.22 -21.43
C PHE A 135 -44.52 -34.43 -21.54
N TYR A 136 -44.92 -35.53 -20.87
CA TYR A 136 -44.88 -36.84 -21.52
C TYR A 136 -46.17 -36.98 -22.36
N VAL A 137 -46.05 -36.97 -23.69
CA VAL A 137 -46.97 -37.62 -24.62
C VAL A 137 -46.34 -38.94 -25.02
#